data_AF-A0A7J4AXS1-F1
#
_entry.id   AF-A0A7J4AXS1-F1
#
_cell.length_a   1.000
_cell.length_b   1.000
_cell.length_c   1.000
_cell.angle_alpha   90.00
_cell.angle_beta   90.00
_cell.angle_gamma   90.00
#
_symmetry.space_group_name_H-M   'P 1'
#
loop_
_entity.id
_entity.type
_entity.pdbx_description
1 polymer ?
#
loop_
_entity_poly.entity_id
_entity_poly.type
_entity_poly.pdbx_seq_one_letter_code
_entity_poly.pdbx_strand_id
1 'polypeptide(L)'
;MQGNFKYIKTYPVDSLQIYFAASLEIQEELINNGFYIPKSPDGRISMPIPLIYSNFRGRLKQAEPITIERLIQPEWLGLTPSQLRWKEVSRNGKRAFEILPEEVYVNIGLTVDNIVFDLDMKQYHLERTSIRGVNPDKWANWAMFYISLEYIDELISTLEEHIPRGAHTFFSPLVPGDTTKPIKEVQQGGKEVTYYVEVPVKDFSFCLGCFDLVQKYLYVKAREHCKLNPSSNVCRNPHNVVKQLKTRLKYSPAVNTFAKVGVAKIAGKRPQIMIKLASTGPKRVIRGVLKDRIEGKARGELVYCDHMVKRQYVVLDLLRFYKALIATREYADKLPNEE
;
A
#
# COMPACT_ATOMS: atom_id res chain seq x y z
N MET A 1 -3.90 -2.76 -19.21
CA MET A 1 -3.58 -3.99 -19.96
C MET A 1 -4.77 -4.95 -19.92
N GLN A 2 -5.37 -5.26 -21.07
CA GLN A 2 -6.10 -6.51 -21.32
C GLN A 2 -5.13 -7.49 -22.00
N GLY A 3 -4.01 -7.78 -21.33
CA GLY A 3 -3.12 -8.86 -21.78
C GLY A 3 -3.67 -10.18 -21.26
N ASN A 4 -3.68 -11.23 -22.07
CA ASN A 4 -3.93 -12.59 -21.60
C ASN A 4 -2.77 -13.01 -20.70
N PHE A 5 -2.89 -12.80 -19.39
CA PHE A 5 -2.01 -13.42 -18.40
C PHE A 5 -2.74 -14.60 -17.78
N LYS A 6 -2.02 -15.69 -17.52
CA LYS A 6 -2.56 -16.89 -16.89
C LYS A 6 -2.26 -16.83 -15.39
N TYR A 7 -3.28 -16.93 -14.54
CA TYR A 7 -3.06 -17.14 -13.11
C TYR A 7 -2.46 -18.52 -12.87
N ILE A 8 -1.36 -18.56 -12.13
CA ILE A 8 -0.64 -19.80 -11.82
C ILE A 8 -0.80 -20.21 -10.36
N LYS A 9 -0.95 -19.23 -9.45
CA LYS A 9 -1.03 -19.45 -8.00
C LYS A 9 -1.83 -18.34 -7.33
N THR A 10 -2.39 -18.66 -6.17
CA THR A 10 -3.02 -17.69 -5.27
C THR A 10 -2.46 -17.90 -3.88
N TYR A 11 -1.91 -16.85 -3.27
CA TYR A 11 -1.40 -16.90 -1.91
C TYR A 11 -2.21 -15.97 -1.00
N PRO A 12 -2.55 -16.42 0.21
CA PRO A 12 -3.05 -15.50 1.22
C PRO A 12 -1.95 -14.54 1.64
N VAL A 13 -2.28 -13.25 1.65
CA VAL A 13 -1.38 -12.16 2.01
C VAL A 13 -1.40 -12.01 3.52
N ASP A 14 -0.25 -12.08 4.18
CA ASP A 14 -0.15 -11.92 5.61
C ASP A 14 -0.60 -10.52 6.07
N SER A 15 -0.09 -9.49 5.39
CA SER A 15 -0.56 -8.13 5.58
C SER A 15 -0.35 -7.28 4.34
N LEU A 16 -1.17 -6.23 4.21
CA LEU A 16 -1.15 -5.29 3.10
C LEU A 16 -1.29 -3.87 3.64
N GLN A 17 -0.56 -2.93 3.04
CA GLN A 17 -0.61 -1.51 3.39
C GLN A 17 -0.51 -0.68 2.11
N ILE A 18 -1.48 0.20 1.87
CA ILE A 18 -1.47 1.17 0.77
C ILE A 18 -1.56 2.58 1.36
N TYR A 19 -0.45 3.30 1.30
CA TYR A 19 -0.26 4.63 1.86
C TYR A 19 -0.66 5.70 0.85
N PHE A 20 -1.96 5.83 0.56
CA PHE A 20 -2.43 6.94 -0.30
C PHE A 20 -2.10 8.32 0.30
N ALA A 21 -1.94 8.42 1.62
CA ALA A 21 -1.45 9.62 2.29
C ALA A 21 -0.04 10.05 1.87
N ALA A 22 0.75 9.17 1.25
CA ALA A 22 2.07 9.49 0.70
C ALA A 22 2.02 10.00 -0.77
N SER A 23 0.83 10.09 -1.37
CA SER A 23 0.61 10.59 -2.74
C SER A 23 0.21 12.07 -2.71
N LEU A 24 1.09 12.90 -3.26
CA LEU A 24 0.78 14.31 -3.48
C LEU A 24 -0.25 14.52 -4.60
N GLU A 25 -0.32 13.58 -5.55
CA GLU A 25 -1.30 13.61 -6.62
C GLU A 25 -2.73 13.54 -6.07
N ILE A 26 -2.99 12.58 -5.17
CA ILE A 26 -4.29 12.44 -4.50
C ILE A 26 -4.57 13.65 -3.61
N GLN A 27 -3.57 14.13 -2.87
CA GLN A 27 -3.74 15.30 -2.01
C GLN A 27 -4.14 16.54 -2.80
N GLU A 28 -3.46 16.81 -3.91
CA GLU A 28 -3.73 17.94 -4.78
C GLU A 28 -5.10 17.83 -5.45
N GLU A 29 -5.48 16.65 -5.94
CA GLU A 29 -6.81 16.41 -6.51
C GLU A 29 -7.92 16.75 -5.51
N LEU A 30 -7.79 16.29 -4.26
CA LEU A 30 -8.76 16.58 -3.22
C LEU A 30 -8.80 18.08 -2.86
N ILE A 31 -7.65 18.74 -2.76
CA ILE A 31 -7.57 20.19 -2.49
C ILE A 31 -8.24 20.98 -3.63
N ASN A 32 -7.92 20.66 -4.88
CA ASN A 32 -8.48 21.32 -6.06
C ASN A 32 -10.01 21.17 -6.16
N ASN A 33 -10.56 20.11 -5.56
CA ASN A 33 -11.99 19.87 -5.49
C ASN A 33 -12.65 20.37 -4.19
N GLY A 34 -11.94 21.16 -3.38
CA GLY A 34 -12.49 21.88 -2.23
C GLY A 34 -12.41 21.15 -0.90
N PHE A 35 -11.66 20.05 -0.81
CA PHE A 35 -11.40 19.37 0.46
C PHE A 35 -10.23 20.01 1.21
N TYR A 36 -10.37 20.13 2.54
CA TYR A 36 -9.32 20.58 3.45
C TYR A 36 -8.51 19.40 3.99
N ILE A 37 -7.33 19.17 3.41
CA ILE A 37 -6.44 18.06 3.79
C ILE A 37 -5.10 18.59 4.33
N PRO A 38 -4.61 18.05 5.48
CA PRO A 38 -5.20 16.98 6.29
C PRO A 38 -6.28 17.46 7.29
N LYS A 39 -6.50 18.77 7.38
CA LYS A 39 -7.53 19.40 8.22
C LYS A 39 -7.80 20.83 7.74
N SER A 40 -8.92 21.41 8.15
CA SER A 40 -9.20 22.83 7.93
C SER A 40 -8.26 23.74 8.73
N PRO A 41 -8.02 24.99 8.29
CA PRO A 41 -7.17 25.95 9.00
C PRO A 41 -7.61 26.22 10.45
N ASP A 42 -8.92 26.25 10.69
CA ASP A 42 -9.52 26.41 12.03
C ASP A 42 -9.54 25.12 12.87
N GLY A 43 -9.09 24.00 12.30
CA GLY A 43 -9.05 22.70 12.95
C GLY A 43 -10.41 22.02 13.16
N ARG A 44 -11.52 22.62 12.72
CA ARG A 44 -12.87 22.08 12.92
C ARG A 44 -13.14 20.80 12.11
N ILE A 45 -12.49 20.65 10.97
CA ILE A 45 -12.56 19.45 10.14
C ILE A 45 -11.21 18.73 10.17
N SER A 46 -11.23 17.45 10.55
CA SER A 46 -10.08 16.55 10.39
C SER A 46 -10.35 15.59 9.22
N MET A 47 -9.47 15.62 8.22
CA MET A 47 -9.55 14.77 7.02
C MET A 47 -8.15 14.32 6.59
N PRO A 48 -7.50 13.42 7.34
CA PRO A 48 -6.32 12.71 6.81
C PRO A 48 -6.71 11.90 5.56
N ILE A 49 -5.78 11.75 4.63
CA ILE A 49 -5.96 10.80 3.53
C ILE A 49 -5.87 9.38 4.13
N PRO A 50 -6.82 8.48 3.84
CA PRO A 50 -6.81 7.13 4.43
C PRO A 50 -5.61 6.31 3.97
N LEU A 51 -5.09 5.52 4.90
CA LEU A 51 -4.24 4.37 4.62
C LEU A 51 -5.14 3.13 4.55
N ILE A 52 -4.96 2.30 3.52
CA ILE A 52 -5.63 0.99 3.47
C ILE A 52 -4.74 -0.02 4.17
N TYR A 53 -5.24 -0.62 5.24
CA TYR A 53 -4.52 -1.64 5.99
C TYR A 53 -5.31 -2.93 5.99
N SER A 54 -4.61 -4.05 5.78
CA SER A 54 -5.16 -5.36 6.08
C SER A 54 -4.14 -6.23 6.82
N ASN A 55 -4.60 -6.97 7.81
CA ASN A 55 -3.82 -7.98 8.51
C ASN A 55 -4.61 -9.28 8.60
N PHE A 56 -4.26 -10.22 7.74
CA PHE A 56 -4.95 -11.50 7.60
C PHE A 56 -4.30 -12.56 8.47
N ARG A 57 -3.04 -12.88 8.19
CA ARG A 57 -2.31 -13.93 8.89
C ARG A 57 -0.86 -13.53 9.04
N GLY A 58 -0.12 -14.21 9.91
CA GLY A 58 1.30 -13.92 10.09
C GLY A 58 1.62 -13.08 11.31
N ARG A 59 0.65 -12.68 12.15
CA ARG A 59 0.99 -12.40 13.56
C ARG A 59 1.21 -13.71 14.33
N LEU A 60 2.18 -13.70 15.24
CA LEU A 60 2.47 -14.84 16.11
C LEU A 60 1.54 -14.94 17.32
N LYS A 61 1.07 -13.78 17.80
CA LYS A 61 0.10 -13.65 18.89
C LYS A 61 -1.15 -12.93 18.38
N GLN A 62 -2.25 -13.01 19.13
CA GLN A 62 -3.46 -12.25 18.83
C GLN A 62 -3.11 -10.76 18.66
N ALA A 63 -3.72 -10.12 17.66
CA ALA A 63 -3.46 -8.72 17.39
C ALA A 63 -3.89 -7.87 18.59
N GLU A 64 -2.97 -7.06 19.11
CA GLU A 64 -3.31 -6.11 20.15
C GLU A 64 -4.36 -5.11 19.66
N PRO A 65 -5.24 -4.62 20.54
CA PRO A 65 -6.20 -3.57 20.20
C PRO A 65 -5.52 -2.32 19.64
N ILE A 66 -6.10 -1.76 18.57
CA ILE A 66 -5.62 -0.56 17.90
C ILE A 66 -6.32 0.65 18.50
N THR A 67 -5.53 1.62 18.97
CA THR A 67 -6.07 2.84 19.58
C THR A 67 -6.63 3.81 18.54
N ILE A 68 -7.59 4.64 18.94
CA ILE A 68 -8.27 5.59 18.04
C ILE A 68 -7.35 6.60 17.36
N GLU A 69 -6.15 6.84 17.90
CA GLU A 69 -5.15 7.71 17.27
C GLU A 69 -4.66 7.19 15.92
N ARG A 70 -4.75 5.88 15.68
CA ARG A 70 -4.28 5.23 14.46
C ARG A 70 -5.38 4.94 13.43
N LEU A 71 -6.65 4.90 13.85
CA LEU A 71 -7.76 4.50 12.99
C LEU A 71 -8.50 5.72 12.40
N ILE A 72 -9.04 5.55 11.20
CA ILE A 72 -10.26 6.26 10.80
C ILE A 72 -11.41 5.50 11.46
N GLN A 73 -12.02 6.14 12.46
CA GLN A 73 -12.98 5.49 13.33
C GLN A 73 -14.31 5.22 12.59
N PRO A 74 -15.11 4.22 13.02
CA PRO A 74 -16.39 3.89 12.36
C PRO A 74 -17.33 5.09 12.23
N GLU A 75 -17.38 5.95 13.26
CA GLU A 75 -18.19 7.17 13.27
C GLU A 75 -17.79 8.18 12.17
N TRP A 76 -16.52 8.19 11.73
CA TRP A 76 -16.06 9.05 10.63
C TRP A 76 -16.55 8.55 9.26
N LEU A 77 -17.12 7.35 9.23
CA LEU A 77 -17.73 6.71 8.07
C LEU A 77 -19.27 6.70 8.17
N GLY A 78 -19.83 7.23 9.27
CA GLY A 78 -21.25 7.08 9.60
C GLY A 78 -21.65 5.64 9.92
N LEU A 79 -20.73 4.85 10.49
CA LEU A 79 -20.93 3.45 10.84
C LEU A 79 -20.75 3.21 12.35
N THR A 80 -21.23 2.07 12.84
CA THR A 80 -20.93 1.56 14.19
C THR A 80 -19.79 0.54 14.16
N PRO A 81 -19.08 0.30 15.28
CA PRO A 81 -18.09 -0.77 15.37
C PRO A 81 -18.64 -2.15 14.96
N SER A 82 -19.88 -2.47 15.37
CA SER A 82 -20.53 -3.75 15.05
C SER A 82 -20.73 -3.96 13.54
N GLN A 83 -21.02 -2.91 12.78
CA GLN A 83 -21.14 -2.98 11.31
C GLN A 83 -19.81 -3.29 10.63
N LEU A 84 -18.68 -3.01 11.28
CA LEU A 84 -17.34 -3.38 10.82
C LEU A 84 -16.83 -4.69 11.46
N ARG A 85 -17.63 -5.34 12.32
CA ARG A 85 -17.24 -6.47 13.17
C ARG A 85 -16.04 -6.15 14.07
N TRP A 86 -15.94 -4.90 14.51
CA TRP A 86 -14.95 -4.46 15.49
C TRP A 86 -15.53 -4.56 16.88
N LYS A 87 -14.69 -4.96 17.84
CA LYS A 87 -15.04 -4.98 19.26
C LYS A 87 -14.34 -3.84 19.97
N GLU A 88 -15.12 -2.93 20.54
CA GLU A 88 -14.60 -1.82 21.33
C GLU A 88 -14.07 -2.32 22.67
N VAL A 89 -12.85 -1.89 23.04
CA VAL A 89 -12.17 -2.26 24.27
C VAL A 89 -11.42 -1.07 24.85
N SER A 90 -10.98 -1.17 26.10
CA SER A 90 -10.09 -0.19 26.73
C SER A 90 -8.66 -0.73 26.80
N ARG A 91 -7.70 0.04 26.30
CA ARG A 91 -6.26 -0.26 26.36
C ARG A 91 -5.54 0.89 27.02
N ASN A 92 -4.92 0.65 28.18
CA ASN A 92 -4.22 1.69 28.97
C ASN A 92 -5.11 2.92 29.25
N GLY A 93 -6.38 2.70 29.57
CA GLY A 93 -7.36 3.77 29.83
C GLY A 93 -7.83 4.53 28.58
N LYS A 94 -7.42 4.10 27.38
CA LYS A 94 -7.83 4.70 26.11
C LYS A 94 -8.78 3.79 25.35
N ARG A 95 -9.72 4.40 24.64
CA ARG A 95 -10.59 3.71 23.68
C ARG A 95 -9.73 3.06 22.59
N ALA A 96 -10.00 1.79 22.31
CA ALA A 96 -9.32 1.00 21.29
C ALA A 96 -10.29 -0.02 20.67
N PHE A 97 -9.89 -0.63 19.57
CA PHE A 97 -10.68 -1.63 18.88
C PHE A 97 -9.87 -2.90 18.65
N GLU A 98 -10.48 -4.03 19.01
CA GLU A 98 -10.08 -5.35 18.54
C GLU A 98 -10.68 -5.54 17.13
N ILE A 99 -9.78 -5.70 16.15
CA ILE A 99 -10.12 -6.01 14.76
C ILE A 99 -9.71 -7.46 14.51
N LEU A 100 -10.67 -8.28 14.10
CA LEU A 100 -10.43 -9.69 13.76
C LEU A 100 -9.51 -9.79 12.52
N PRO A 101 -8.83 -10.93 12.32
CA PRO A 101 -8.13 -11.22 11.08
C PRO A 101 -8.97 -10.89 9.86
N GLU A 102 -8.41 -10.04 8.99
CA GLU A 102 -9.02 -9.66 7.73
C GLU A 102 -8.68 -10.68 6.65
N GLU A 103 -9.07 -10.48 5.40
CA GLU A 103 -8.91 -11.49 4.35
C GLU A 103 -8.48 -10.82 3.05
N VAL A 104 -7.27 -11.18 2.60
CA VAL A 104 -6.65 -10.66 1.38
C VAL A 104 -5.85 -11.77 0.71
N TYR A 105 -5.99 -11.89 -0.60
CA TYR A 105 -5.22 -12.80 -1.42
C TYR A 105 -4.45 -12.03 -2.49
N VAL A 106 -3.37 -12.63 -2.95
CA VAL A 106 -2.66 -12.21 -4.15
C VAL A 106 -2.70 -13.34 -5.17
N ASN A 107 -3.34 -13.06 -6.30
CA ASN A 107 -3.36 -13.93 -7.46
C ASN A 107 -2.12 -13.61 -8.31
N ILE A 108 -1.24 -14.59 -8.48
CA ILE A 108 -0.03 -14.48 -9.27
C ILE A 108 -0.34 -14.91 -10.70
N GLY A 109 -0.25 -13.96 -11.62
CA GLY A 109 -0.37 -14.18 -13.06
C GLY A 109 0.97 -14.04 -13.76
N LEU A 110 1.15 -14.76 -14.88
CA LEU A 110 2.33 -14.65 -15.72
C LEU A 110 1.98 -14.20 -17.14
N THR A 111 2.90 -13.42 -17.71
CA THR A 111 3.07 -13.19 -19.15
C THR A 111 4.47 -13.65 -19.55
N VAL A 112 4.87 -13.47 -20.81
CA VAL A 112 6.20 -13.87 -21.31
C VAL A 112 7.33 -13.32 -20.43
N ASP A 113 7.30 -12.00 -20.14
CA ASP A 113 8.41 -11.32 -19.45
C ASP A 113 8.02 -10.75 -18.08
N ASN A 114 6.76 -10.89 -17.66
CA ASN A 114 6.26 -10.21 -16.47
C ASN A 114 5.49 -11.12 -15.53
N ILE A 115 5.66 -10.87 -14.24
CA ILE A 115 4.83 -11.38 -13.16
C ILE A 115 3.83 -10.31 -12.73
N VAL A 116 2.57 -10.72 -12.58
CA VAL A 116 1.44 -9.87 -12.18
C VAL A 116 1.00 -10.31 -10.79
N PHE A 117 0.96 -9.36 -9.85
CA PHE A 117 0.34 -9.52 -8.55
C PHE A 117 -1.00 -8.80 -8.55
N ASP A 118 -2.09 -9.57 -8.64
CA ASP A 118 -3.45 -9.04 -8.57
C ASP A 118 -4.02 -9.25 -7.17
N LEU A 119 -4.32 -8.16 -6.48
CA LEU A 119 -4.70 -8.16 -5.08
C LEU A 119 -6.22 -8.27 -4.95
N ASP A 120 -6.68 -9.37 -4.36
CA ASP A 120 -8.07 -9.61 -4.04
C ASP A 120 -8.33 -9.29 -2.56
N MET A 121 -8.82 -8.08 -2.31
CA MET A 121 -9.02 -7.55 -0.96
C MET A 121 -10.47 -7.72 -0.52
N LYS A 122 -10.75 -8.77 0.26
CA LYS A 122 -12.09 -9.02 0.80
C LYS A 122 -12.40 -8.17 2.03
N GLN A 123 -11.40 -7.99 2.90
CA GLN A 123 -11.55 -7.24 4.14
C GLN A 123 -10.31 -6.39 4.44
N TYR A 124 -10.55 -5.20 4.98
CA TYR A 124 -9.53 -4.21 5.32
C TYR A 124 -10.15 -3.15 6.23
N HIS A 125 -9.30 -2.35 6.85
CA HIS A 125 -9.69 -1.16 7.59
C HIS A 125 -8.90 0.06 7.14
N LEU A 126 -9.35 1.22 7.62
CA LEU A 126 -8.75 2.51 7.32
C LEU A 126 -7.94 2.98 8.53
N GLU A 127 -6.63 3.15 8.34
CA GLU A 127 -5.77 3.84 9.29
C GLU A 127 -5.58 5.30 8.86
N ARG A 128 -5.15 6.14 9.81
CA ARG A 128 -4.70 7.51 9.54
C ARG A 128 -3.22 7.65 9.86
N THR A 129 -2.51 8.40 9.02
CA THR A 129 -1.14 8.83 9.33
C THR A 129 -1.18 9.86 10.45
N SER A 130 -0.24 9.82 11.40
CA SER A 130 -0.25 10.71 12.57
C SER A 130 -0.18 12.21 12.20
N ILE A 131 -0.81 13.03 13.04
CA ILE A 131 -1.12 14.47 12.83
C ILE A 131 0.13 15.37 12.70
N ARG A 132 1.35 14.90 13.00
CA ARG A 132 2.60 15.69 12.88
C ARG A 132 3.15 15.81 11.44
N GLY A 133 2.42 15.34 10.45
CA GLY A 133 2.61 15.74 9.07
C GLY A 133 2.49 14.57 8.13
N VAL A 134 1.54 14.66 7.21
CA VAL A 134 1.75 14.17 5.85
C VAL A 134 3.06 14.82 5.40
N ASN A 135 4.15 14.07 5.55
CA ASN A 135 5.47 14.45 5.07
C ASN A 135 5.84 13.43 4.00
N PRO A 136 5.30 13.58 2.79
CA PRO A 136 5.41 12.60 1.71
C PRO A 136 6.86 12.27 1.36
N ASP A 137 7.79 13.22 1.60
CA ASP A 137 9.24 13.02 1.45
C ASP A 137 9.79 11.88 2.31
N LYS A 138 9.21 11.66 3.50
CA LYS A 138 9.67 10.60 4.42
C LYS A 138 9.22 9.20 4.00
N TRP A 139 8.20 9.09 3.15
CA TRP A 139 7.65 7.80 2.75
C TRP A 139 8.35 7.32 1.49
N ALA A 140 9.41 6.52 1.61
CA ALA A 140 10.02 5.90 0.43
C ALA A 140 9.08 4.87 -0.19
N ASN A 141 8.50 4.01 0.65
CA ASN A 141 7.56 2.96 0.26
C ASN A 141 6.11 3.46 0.41
N TRP A 142 5.24 3.14 -0.55
CA TRP A 142 3.86 3.64 -0.56
C TRP A 142 2.79 2.57 -0.81
N ALA A 143 3.15 1.40 -1.30
CA ALA A 143 2.29 0.22 -1.31
C ALA A 143 3.12 -1.02 -1.00
N MET A 144 2.61 -1.91 -0.16
CA MET A 144 3.32 -3.11 0.25
C MET A 144 2.38 -4.24 0.61
N PHE A 145 2.79 -5.45 0.27
CA PHE A 145 2.13 -6.66 0.71
C PHE A 145 3.18 -7.72 1.06
N TYR A 146 2.80 -8.60 1.98
CA TYR A 146 3.68 -9.63 2.52
C TYR A 146 3.00 -10.98 2.36
N ILE A 147 3.74 -11.99 1.93
CA ILE A 147 3.29 -13.39 1.85
C ILE A 147 4.13 -14.16 2.87
N SER A 148 3.57 -15.18 3.52
CA SER A 148 4.34 -16.02 4.44
C SER A 148 5.61 -16.57 3.77
N LEU A 149 6.73 -16.56 4.50
CA LEU A 149 8.01 -17.09 4.00
C LEU A 149 7.94 -18.60 3.73
N GLU A 150 6.97 -19.32 4.30
CA GLU A 150 6.76 -20.75 4.07
C GLU A 150 6.51 -21.10 2.59
N TYR A 151 6.08 -20.13 1.76
CA TYR A 151 5.83 -20.32 0.35
C TYR A 151 7.02 -20.02 -0.56
N ILE A 152 8.17 -19.61 -0.03
CA ILE A 152 9.28 -19.12 -0.88
C ILE A 152 9.81 -20.21 -1.82
N ASP A 153 9.97 -21.44 -1.32
CA ASP A 153 10.51 -22.56 -2.11
C ASP A 153 9.51 -23.02 -3.19
N GLU A 154 8.22 -23.08 -2.83
CA GLU A 154 7.15 -23.38 -3.78
C GLU A 154 7.07 -22.32 -4.88
N LEU A 155 7.14 -21.03 -4.50
CA LEU A 155 7.05 -19.92 -5.44
C LEU A 155 8.25 -19.90 -6.38
N ILE A 156 9.47 -20.10 -5.88
CA ILE A 156 10.68 -20.21 -6.70
C ILE A 156 10.52 -21.35 -7.70
N SER A 157 10.16 -22.55 -7.24
CA SER A 157 10.00 -23.74 -8.08
C SER A 157 8.94 -23.53 -9.17
N THR A 158 7.80 -22.92 -8.81
CA THR A 158 6.73 -22.63 -9.77
C THR A 158 7.17 -21.62 -10.85
N LEU A 159 7.95 -20.60 -10.47
CA LEU A 159 8.44 -19.60 -11.42
C LEU A 159 9.54 -20.16 -12.32
N GLU A 160 10.37 -21.06 -11.82
CA GLU A 160 11.47 -21.68 -12.56
C GLU A 160 10.99 -22.33 -13.87
N GLU A 161 9.84 -23.01 -13.85
CA GLU A 161 9.21 -23.64 -15.02
C GLU A 161 8.89 -22.66 -16.15
N HIS A 162 8.82 -21.36 -15.84
CA HIS A 162 8.44 -20.28 -16.75
C HIS A 162 9.64 -19.38 -17.13
N ILE A 163 10.83 -19.65 -16.59
CA ILE A 163 12.05 -18.93 -16.97
C ILE A 163 12.65 -19.58 -18.23
N PRO A 164 13.08 -18.77 -19.23
CA PRO A 164 13.74 -19.33 -20.42
C PRO A 164 14.99 -20.14 -20.06
N ARG A 165 15.14 -21.34 -20.64
CA ARG A 165 16.24 -22.28 -20.30
C ARG A 165 17.67 -21.69 -20.45
N GLY A 166 17.85 -20.67 -21.29
CA GLY A 166 19.11 -19.93 -21.46
C GLY A 166 19.32 -18.74 -20.50
N ALA A 167 18.33 -18.41 -19.67
CA ALA A 167 18.44 -17.37 -18.64
C ALA A 167 19.05 -17.90 -17.33
N HIS A 168 19.07 -19.23 -17.14
CA HIS A 168 19.74 -19.88 -16.01
C HIS A 168 21.27 -19.87 -16.14
N THR A 169 21.83 -19.80 -17.36
CA THR A 169 23.29 -19.80 -17.58
C THR A 169 23.97 -18.49 -17.19
N PHE A 170 23.21 -17.45 -16.82
CA PHE A 170 23.72 -16.19 -16.24
C PHE A 170 23.60 -16.16 -14.71
N PHE A 171 23.71 -17.31 -14.03
CA PHE A 171 24.22 -17.38 -12.66
C PHE A 171 25.77 -17.39 -12.69
N SER A 172 26.39 -16.45 -13.41
CA SER A 172 27.83 -16.21 -13.22
C SER A 172 28.05 -15.67 -11.80
N PRO A 173 29.19 -15.99 -11.15
CA PRO A 173 29.51 -15.46 -9.83
C PRO A 173 29.40 -13.93 -9.89
N LEU A 174 28.55 -13.39 -9.02
CA LEU A 174 28.36 -11.96 -8.69
C LEU A 174 29.37 -11.07 -9.41
N VAL A 175 29.06 -10.70 -10.65
CA VAL A 175 29.93 -9.80 -11.42
C VAL A 175 29.95 -8.48 -10.66
N PRO A 176 31.11 -7.87 -10.38
CA PRO A 176 31.18 -6.57 -9.74
C PRO A 176 30.38 -5.55 -10.56
N GLY A 177 29.23 -5.12 -10.06
CA GLY A 177 28.27 -4.26 -10.76
C GLY A 177 26.89 -4.88 -11.03
N ASP A 178 26.69 -6.18 -10.79
CA ASP A 178 25.37 -6.81 -10.90
C ASP A 178 24.51 -6.45 -9.69
N THR A 179 23.31 -5.93 -9.96
CA THR A 179 22.35 -5.38 -8.99
C THR A 179 21.66 -6.45 -8.13
N THR A 180 22.28 -7.61 -7.95
CA THR A 180 21.71 -8.81 -7.32
C THR A 180 22.18 -9.04 -5.88
N LYS A 181 23.12 -8.24 -5.35
CA LYS A 181 23.50 -8.33 -3.93
C LYS A 181 22.35 -7.80 -3.04
N PRO A 182 21.78 -8.62 -2.15
CA PRO A 182 20.71 -8.16 -1.27
C PRO A 182 21.14 -7.00 -0.37
N ILE A 183 20.30 -5.98 -0.28
CA ILE A 183 20.45 -4.81 0.57
C ILE A 183 19.76 -5.10 1.90
N LYS A 184 20.50 -4.95 3.01
CA LYS A 184 19.92 -4.99 4.36
C LYS A 184 19.33 -3.62 4.70
N GLU A 185 18.07 -3.58 5.12
CA GLU A 185 17.42 -2.38 5.63
C GLU A 185 16.74 -2.67 6.97
N VAL A 186 17.02 -1.82 7.95
CA VAL A 186 16.45 -1.89 9.31
C VAL A 186 15.57 -0.65 9.51
N GLN A 187 14.29 -0.87 9.79
CA GLN A 187 13.29 0.19 9.96
C GLN A 187 12.66 0.14 11.36
N GLN A 188 11.90 1.19 11.69
CA GLN A 188 11.08 1.27 12.90
C GLN A 188 11.84 1.02 14.22
N GLY A 189 13.08 1.51 14.30
CA GLY A 189 13.92 1.34 15.49
C GLY A 189 14.32 -0.12 15.75
N GLY A 190 14.51 -0.91 14.69
CA GLY A 190 14.92 -2.32 14.80
C GLY A 190 13.77 -3.32 14.73
N LYS A 191 12.51 -2.85 14.73
CA LYS A 191 11.32 -3.72 14.69
C LYS A 191 11.08 -4.38 13.34
N GLU A 192 11.70 -3.88 12.29
CA GLU A 192 11.61 -4.46 10.96
C GLU A 192 13.00 -4.60 10.36
N VAL A 193 13.38 -5.83 10.02
CA VAL A 193 14.64 -6.15 9.35
C VAL A 193 14.31 -6.81 8.02
N THR A 194 14.90 -6.31 6.95
CA THR A 194 14.64 -6.78 5.58
C THR A 194 15.93 -7.00 4.81
N TYR A 195 15.91 -7.97 3.91
CA TYR A 195 16.92 -8.18 2.87
C TYR A 195 16.21 -8.18 1.53
N TYR A 196 16.55 -7.25 0.64
CA TYR A 196 15.83 -7.10 -0.63
C TYR A 196 16.76 -6.78 -1.80
N VAL A 197 16.23 -7.01 -3.00
CA VAL A 197 16.78 -6.55 -4.27
C VAL A 197 15.76 -5.61 -4.91
N GLU A 198 16.26 -4.60 -5.62
CA GLU A 198 15.41 -3.69 -6.40
C GLU A 198 15.01 -4.34 -7.72
N VAL A 199 13.71 -4.46 -7.95
CA VAL A 199 13.12 -5.08 -9.15
C VAL A 199 12.37 -4.01 -9.94
N PRO A 200 12.61 -3.87 -11.26
CA PRO A 200 11.89 -2.92 -12.10
C PRO A 200 10.38 -3.16 -12.09
N VAL A 201 9.62 -2.08 -11.91
CA VAL A 201 8.17 -2.09 -12.03
C VAL A 201 7.79 -1.77 -13.47
N LYS A 202 6.96 -2.62 -14.07
CA LYS A 202 6.55 -2.53 -15.48
C LYS A 202 5.17 -1.89 -15.62
N ASP A 203 4.29 -2.11 -14.64
CA ASP A 203 2.98 -1.48 -14.54
C ASP A 203 2.47 -1.59 -13.09
N PHE A 204 1.52 -0.75 -12.70
CA PHE A 204 0.74 -0.91 -11.49
C PHE A 204 -0.54 -0.09 -11.60
N SER A 205 -1.56 -0.46 -10.82
CA SER A 205 -2.72 0.39 -10.63
C SER A 205 -3.34 0.22 -9.25
N PHE A 206 -3.39 1.32 -8.50
CA PHE A 206 -4.04 1.39 -7.18
C PHE A 206 -5.05 2.53 -7.15
N CYS A 207 -6.26 2.27 -6.67
CA CYS A 207 -7.34 3.26 -6.68
C CYS A 207 -7.94 3.45 -5.30
N LEU A 208 -7.74 4.62 -4.71
CA LEU A 208 -8.28 5.02 -3.42
C LEU A 208 -9.82 4.92 -3.42
N GLY A 209 -10.47 5.34 -4.52
CA GLY A 209 -11.93 5.26 -4.66
C GLY A 209 -12.48 3.84 -4.89
N CYS A 210 -11.66 2.83 -5.13
CA CYS A 210 -12.16 1.44 -5.29
C CYS A 210 -12.44 0.75 -3.95
N PHE A 211 -12.12 1.41 -2.83
CA PHE A 211 -12.35 0.92 -1.48
C PHE A 211 -13.67 1.49 -0.93
N ASP A 212 -14.64 0.63 -0.63
CA ASP A 212 -15.98 1.03 -0.20
C ASP A 212 -15.99 1.87 1.09
N LEU A 213 -15.17 1.51 2.09
CA LEU A 213 -14.98 2.33 3.29
C LEU A 213 -14.45 3.74 2.97
N VAL A 214 -13.61 3.87 1.94
CA VAL A 214 -13.09 5.17 1.51
C VAL A 214 -14.17 5.99 0.81
N GLN A 215 -14.99 5.39 -0.04
CA GLN A 215 -16.10 6.12 -0.65
C GLN A 215 -17.05 6.68 0.41
N LYS A 216 -17.39 5.88 1.43
CA LYS A 216 -18.18 6.35 2.58
C LYS A 216 -17.47 7.49 3.32
N TYR A 217 -16.18 7.34 3.60
CA TYR A 217 -15.36 8.38 4.23
C TYR A 217 -15.40 9.70 3.45
N LEU A 218 -15.12 9.67 2.15
CA LEU A 218 -15.09 10.85 1.29
C LEU A 218 -16.46 11.54 1.26
N TYR A 219 -17.55 10.77 1.23
CA TYR A 219 -18.91 11.34 1.25
C TYR A 219 -19.25 12.02 2.59
N VAL A 220 -18.91 11.39 3.72
CA VAL A 220 -19.09 12.00 5.05
C VAL A 220 -18.27 13.28 5.14
N LYS A 221 -17.01 13.25 4.70
CA LYS A 221 -16.14 14.43 4.72
C LYS A 221 -16.61 15.51 3.77
N ALA A 222 -17.09 15.20 2.58
CA ALA A 222 -17.71 16.18 1.68
C ALA A 222 -18.83 16.97 2.38
N ARG A 223 -19.71 16.28 3.12
CA ARG A 223 -20.79 16.93 3.89
C ARG A 223 -20.28 17.76 5.07
N GLU A 224 -19.24 17.32 5.77
CA GLU A 224 -18.62 18.12 6.84
C GLU A 224 -18.08 19.45 6.30
N HIS A 225 -17.44 19.45 5.13
CA HIS A 225 -16.88 20.65 4.49
C HIS A 225 -17.94 21.70 4.18
N CYS A 226 -19.18 21.29 3.96
CA CYS A 226 -20.30 22.20 3.71
C CYS A 226 -20.73 23.02 4.90
N LYS A 227 -20.39 22.58 6.10
CA LYS A 227 -20.59 23.40 7.30
C LYS A 227 -19.60 24.55 7.38
N LEU A 228 -18.43 24.43 6.76
CA LEU A 228 -17.41 25.49 6.76
C LEU A 228 -17.48 26.38 5.53
N ASN A 229 -17.69 25.81 4.35
CA ASN A 229 -17.74 26.56 3.10
C ASN A 229 -18.93 26.11 2.24
N PRO A 230 -20.15 26.63 2.53
CA PRO A 230 -21.37 26.27 1.80
C PRO A 230 -21.31 26.58 0.30
N SER A 231 -20.49 27.55 -0.12
CA SER A 231 -20.38 27.96 -1.52
C SER A 231 -19.42 27.11 -2.34
N SER A 232 -18.66 26.20 -1.70
CA SER A 232 -17.71 25.32 -2.38
C SER A 232 -18.40 24.32 -3.33
N ASN A 233 -17.68 23.89 -4.37
CA ASN A 233 -18.20 22.94 -5.36
C ASN A 233 -18.61 21.61 -4.73
N VAL A 234 -17.83 21.12 -3.76
CA VAL A 234 -18.14 19.89 -3.01
C VAL A 234 -19.49 19.98 -2.27
N CYS A 235 -20.02 21.17 -2.04
CA CYS A 235 -21.29 21.37 -1.34
C CYS A 235 -22.50 21.53 -2.21
N ARG A 236 -22.33 22.13 -3.38
CA ARG A 236 -23.41 22.20 -4.36
C ARG A 236 -23.78 20.80 -4.88
N ASN A 237 -22.79 19.91 -5.01
CA ASN A 237 -23.03 18.55 -5.48
C ASN A 237 -21.99 17.54 -4.95
N PRO A 238 -22.07 17.13 -3.67
CA PRO A 238 -21.09 16.25 -3.05
C PRO A 238 -20.99 14.89 -3.77
N HIS A 239 -22.12 14.37 -4.24
CA HIS A 239 -22.15 13.10 -4.96
C HIS A 239 -21.39 13.19 -6.29
N ASN A 240 -21.64 14.23 -7.09
CA ASN A 240 -20.95 14.38 -8.38
C ASN A 240 -19.47 14.67 -8.20
N VAL A 241 -19.09 15.51 -7.23
CA VAL A 241 -17.68 15.78 -6.95
C VAL A 241 -16.96 14.50 -6.56
N VAL A 242 -17.45 13.76 -5.55
CA VAL A 242 -16.82 12.49 -5.12
C VAL A 242 -16.72 11.48 -6.26
N LYS A 243 -17.75 11.39 -7.10
CA LYS A 243 -17.76 10.48 -8.27
C LYS A 243 -16.78 10.90 -9.37
N GLN A 244 -16.44 12.19 -9.49
CA GLN A 244 -15.54 12.72 -10.51
C GLN A 244 -14.07 12.77 -10.09
N LEU A 245 -13.79 12.64 -8.78
CA LEU A 245 -12.42 12.65 -8.26
C LEU A 245 -11.55 11.61 -8.95
N LYS A 246 -10.40 12.04 -9.46
CA LYS A 246 -9.37 11.12 -9.94
C LYS A 246 -8.69 10.48 -8.75
N THR A 247 -9.02 9.22 -8.46
CA THR A 247 -8.47 8.52 -7.28
C THR A 247 -7.63 7.30 -7.64
N ARG A 248 -7.43 7.03 -8.94
CA ARG A 248 -6.61 5.92 -9.42
C ARG A 248 -5.22 6.40 -9.79
N LEU A 249 -4.24 5.93 -9.04
CA LEU A 249 -2.83 6.07 -9.35
C LEU A 249 -2.41 4.93 -10.28
N LYS A 250 -1.90 5.27 -11.46
CA LYS A 250 -1.35 4.33 -12.45
C LYS A 250 0.14 4.54 -12.61
N TYR A 251 0.81 3.48 -13.05
CA TYR A 251 2.19 3.56 -13.49
C TYR A 251 2.37 4.65 -14.53
N SER A 252 3.46 5.40 -14.38
CA SER A 252 3.91 6.37 -15.36
C SER A 252 5.41 6.17 -15.56
N PRO A 253 5.89 6.01 -16.81
CA PRO A 253 7.32 5.89 -17.09
C PRO A 253 8.10 7.16 -16.74
N ALA A 254 7.42 8.29 -16.53
CA ALA A 254 8.05 9.53 -16.07
C ALA A 254 8.44 9.51 -14.58
N VAL A 255 8.00 8.50 -13.81
CA VAL A 255 8.29 8.36 -12.39
C VAL A 255 9.24 7.17 -12.18
N ASN A 256 10.38 7.42 -11.54
CA ASN A 256 11.32 6.37 -11.19
C ASN A 256 10.75 5.53 -10.03
N THR A 257 10.08 4.43 -10.39
CA THR A 257 9.38 3.50 -9.51
C THR A 257 10.01 2.11 -9.61
N PHE A 258 10.23 1.47 -8.47
CA PHE A 258 10.73 0.10 -8.38
C PHE A 258 10.08 -0.64 -7.22
N ALA A 259 10.23 -1.95 -7.20
CA ALA A 259 9.80 -2.80 -6.11
C ALA A 259 11.02 -3.27 -5.32
N LYS A 260 10.97 -3.16 -4.00
CA LYS A 260 11.86 -3.90 -3.10
C LYS A 260 11.27 -5.29 -2.92
N VAL A 261 11.99 -6.31 -3.40
CA VAL A 261 11.56 -7.71 -3.34
C VAL A 261 12.56 -8.50 -2.51
N GLY A 262 12.08 -9.23 -1.51
CA GLY A 262 12.93 -10.14 -0.75
C GLY A 262 12.28 -10.69 0.51
N VAL A 263 13.06 -10.84 1.58
CA VAL A 263 12.60 -11.41 2.84
C VAL A 263 12.57 -10.36 3.95
N ALA A 264 11.60 -10.47 4.84
CA ALA A 264 11.39 -9.53 5.94
C ALA A 264 11.02 -10.26 7.24
N LYS A 265 11.43 -9.68 8.36
CA LYS A 265 10.93 -10.01 9.69
C LYS A 265 10.47 -8.74 10.38
N ILE A 266 9.19 -8.72 10.74
CA ILE A 266 8.57 -7.66 11.53
C ILE A 266 8.30 -8.20 12.94
N ALA A 267 8.55 -7.39 13.97
CA ALA A 267 8.26 -7.74 15.36
C ALA A 267 6.78 -8.10 15.56
N GLY A 268 6.53 -9.21 16.24
CA GLY A 268 5.21 -9.82 16.43
C GLY A 268 4.67 -10.59 15.23
N LYS A 269 5.46 -10.73 14.14
CA LYS A 269 5.05 -11.43 12.91
C LYS A 269 6.01 -12.55 12.50
N ARG A 270 5.51 -13.58 11.81
CA ARG A 270 6.33 -14.60 11.17
C ARG A 270 7.24 -13.97 10.10
N PRO A 271 8.38 -14.60 9.74
CA PRO A 271 9.13 -14.22 8.55
C PRO A 271 8.26 -14.23 7.29
N GLN A 272 8.51 -13.30 6.36
CA GLN A 272 7.64 -13.04 5.21
C GLN A 272 8.44 -12.78 3.93
N ILE A 273 7.90 -13.19 2.79
CA ILE A 273 8.26 -12.65 1.48
C ILE A 273 7.65 -11.25 1.39
N MET A 274 8.46 -10.27 1.06
CA MET A 274 8.13 -8.85 1.05
C MET A 274 8.15 -8.31 -0.37
N ILE A 275 7.09 -7.60 -0.75
CA ILE A 275 7.04 -6.77 -1.95
C ILE A 275 6.61 -5.36 -1.54
N LYS A 276 7.50 -4.37 -1.73
CA LYS A 276 7.23 -2.94 -1.44
C LYS A 276 7.47 -2.08 -2.66
N LEU A 277 6.47 -1.33 -3.10
CA LEU A 277 6.64 -0.28 -4.10
C LEU A 277 7.24 0.97 -3.49
N ALA A 278 8.29 1.46 -4.13
CA ALA A 278 9.01 2.66 -3.78
C ALA A 278 9.20 3.56 -5.00
N SER A 279 9.37 4.86 -4.75
CA SER A 279 9.80 5.80 -5.78
C SER A 279 10.92 6.71 -5.29
N THR A 280 11.78 7.13 -6.20
CA THR A 280 12.92 8.03 -5.92
C THR A 280 12.75 9.42 -6.53
N GLY A 281 11.95 9.56 -7.58
CA GLY A 281 11.65 10.84 -8.22
C GLY A 281 10.72 10.69 -9.43
N PRO A 282 10.38 11.80 -10.13
CA PRO A 282 10.76 13.17 -9.81
C PRO A 282 10.08 13.66 -8.53
N LYS A 283 10.58 14.78 -8.00
CA LYS A 283 9.87 15.48 -6.93
C LYS A 283 8.67 16.23 -7.50
N ARG A 284 7.59 16.27 -6.73
CA ARG A 284 6.38 17.05 -6.99
C ARG A 284 6.23 18.08 -5.88
N VAL A 285 5.76 19.26 -6.25
CA VAL A 285 5.38 20.32 -5.31
C VAL A 285 3.93 20.68 -5.55
N ILE A 286 3.13 20.75 -4.49
CA ILE A 286 1.73 21.15 -4.54
C ILE A 286 1.49 22.31 -3.57
N ARG A 287 0.39 23.04 -3.78
CA ARG A 287 -0.10 24.00 -2.80
C ARG A 287 -0.90 23.27 -1.72
N GLY A 288 -0.49 23.41 -0.46
CA GLY A 288 -1.19 22.82 0.67
C GLY A 288 -2.24 23.74 1.29
N VAL A 289 -3.08 23.18 2.16
CA VAL A 289 -4.08 23.94 2.94
C VAL A 289 -3.46 24.62 4.15
N LEU A 290 -2.54 23.92 4.84
CA LEU A 290 -1.88 24.42 6.06
C LEU A 290 -0.49 24.99 5.80
N LYS A 291 0.09 24.70 4.63
CA LYS A 291 1.41 25.14 4.19
C LYS A 291 1.30 25.54 2.73
N ASP A 292 1.88 26.68 2.35
CA ASP A 292 1.80 27.17 0.99
C ASP A 292 2.44 26.22 -0.03
N ARG A 293 3.44 25.43 0.41
CA ARG A 293 4.15 24.47 -0.42
C ARG A 293 4.35 23.17 0.34
N ILE A 294 4.02 22.06 -0.31
CA ILE A 294 4.30 20.69 0.17
C ILE A 294 5.08 19.99 -0.93
N GLU A 295 6.24 19.44 -0.58
CA GLU A 295 7.12 18.69 -1.47
C GLU A 295 7.05 17.19 -1.13
N GLY A 296 7.26 16.37 -2.15
CA GLY A 296 7.08 14.92 -2.08
C GLY A 296 7.63 14.25 -3.32
N LYS A 297 7.83 12.92 -3.25
CA LYS A 297 8.15 12.12 -4.42
C LYS A 297 6.88 11.80 -5.20
N ALA A 298 6.93 11.95 -6.52
CA ALA A 298 5.86 11.46 -7.39
C ALA A 298 5.73 9.94 -7.26
N ARG A 299 4.50 9.45 -7.41
CA ARG A 299 4.17 8.02 -7.29
C ARG A 299 3.71 7.43 -8.60
N GLY A 300 3.11 8.23 -9.48
CA GLY A 300 2.58 7.81 -10.77
C GLY A 300 1.74 8.91 -11.41
N GLU A 301 0.83 8.51 -12.29
CA GLU A 301 -0.16 9.39 -12.88
C GLU A 301 -1.53 9.17 -12.25
N LEU A 302 -2.23 10.26 -11.94
CA LEU A 302 -3.58 10.20 -11.38
C LEU A 302 -4.63 10.27 -12.49
N VAL A 303 -5.46 9.23 -12.59
CA VAL A 303 -6.48 9.09 -13.62
C VAL A 303 -7.87 8.87 -13.03
N TYR A 304 -8.88 9.13 -13.85
CA TYR A 304 -10.27 8.82 -13.53
C TYR A 304 -10.50 7.31 -13.43
N CYS A 305 -11.40 6.90 -12.54
CA CYS A 305 -11.88 5.53 -12.43
C CYS A 305 -13.37 5.56 -12.08
N ASP A 306 -14.18 4.79 -12.82
CA ASP A 306 -15.61 4.62 -12.57
C ASP A 306 -15.93 3.70 -11.38
N HIS A 307 -14.89 3.06 -10.82
CA HIS A 307 -14.93 2.11 -9.71
C HIS A 307 -15.75 0.83 -9.98
N MET A 308 -16.12 0.56 -11.23
CA MET A 308 -16.82 -0.67 -11.62
C MET A 308 -15.87 -1.87 -11.56
N VAL A 309 -14.65 -1.69 -12.08
CA VAL A 309 -13.57 -2.69 -11.99
C VAL A 309 -12.59 -2.28 -10.89
N LYS A 310 -12.75 -2.90 -9.70
CA LYS A 310 -12.00 -2.57 -8.48
C LYS A 310 -10.60 -3.18 -8.40
N ARG A 311 -10.02 -3.56 -9.54
CA ARG A 311 -8.72 -4.24 -9.65
C ARG A 311 -7.57 -3.38 -9.08
N GLN A 312 -6.77 -4.00 -8.20
CA GLN A 312 -5.55 -3.43 -7.61
C GLN A 312 -4.38 -4.34 -7.96
N TYR A 313 -3.36 -3.84 -8.66
CA TYR A 313 -2.30 -4.74 -9.15
C TYR A 313 -0.93 -4.09 -9.26
N VAL A 314 0.10 -4.95 -9.29
CA VAL A 314 1.50 -4.62 -9.60
C VAL A 314 2.02 -5.60 -10.65
N VAL A 315 2.78 -5.10 -11.61
CA VAL A 315 3.47 -5.91 -12.62
C VAL A 315 4.97 -5.65 -12.52
N LEU A 316 5.74 -6.72 -12.33
CA LEU A 316 7.19 -6.68 -12.22
C LEU A 316 7.83 -7.49 -13.35
N ASP A 317 9.11 -7.20 -13.60
CA ASP A 317 9.95 -8.03 -14.46
C ASP A 317 10.10 -9.45 -13.89
N LEU A 318 9.70 -10.47 -14.64
CA LEU A 318 9.63 -11.86 -14.17
C LEU A 318 11.02 -12.40 -13.80
N LEU A 319 12.00 -12.24 -14.69
CA LEU A 319 13.35 -12.76 -14.47
C LEU A 319 14.04 -12.08 -13.29
N ARG A 320 13.90 -10.75 -13.17
CA ARG A 320 14.47 -10.00 -12.04
C ARG A 320 13.76 -10.35 -10.72
N PHE A 321 12.44 -10.55 -10.73
CA PHE A 321 11.70 -11.01 -9.56
C PHE A 321 12.18 -12.40 -9.10
N TYR A 322 12.29 -13.36 -10.02
CA TYR A 322 12.79 -14.70 -9.74
C TYR A 322 14.19 -14.68 -9.12
N LYS A 323 15.13 -13.93 -9.74
CA LYS A 323 16.49 -13.76 -9.21
C LYS A 323 16.51 -13.11 -7.83
N ALA A 324 15.63 -12.13 -7.58
CA ALA A 324 15.52 -11.49 -6.27
C ALA A 324 15.09 -12.48 -5.17
N LEU A 325 14.14 -13.38 -5.46
CA LEU A 325 13.73 -14.41 -4.51
C LEU A 325 14.89 -15.36 -4.18
N ILE A 326 15.60 -15.87 -5.19
CA ILE A 326 16.76 -16.76 -4.97
C ILE A 326 17.83 -16.06 -4.12
N ALA A 327 18.22 -14.85 -4.52
CA ALA A 327 19.29 -14.12 -3.84
C ALA A 327 18.95 -13.80 -2.38
N THR A 328 17.67 -13.53 -2.08
CA THR A 328 17.24 -13.14 -0.73
C THR A 328 16.84 -14.32 0.14
N ARG A 329 16.50 -15.47 -0.45
CA ARG A 329 16.19 -16.72 0.25
C ARG A 329 17.30 -17.11 1.23
N GLU A 330 18.56 -17.02 0.82
CA GLU A 330 19.73 -17.33 1.65
C GLU A 330 19.88 -16.44 2.90
N TYR A 331 19.14 -15.34 2.96
CA TYR A 331 19.14 -14.42 4.10
C TYR A 331 17.97 -14.66 5.06
N ALA A 332 17.10 -15.63 4.78
CA ALA A 332 16.01 -16.04 5.66
C ALA A 332 16.54 -16.39 7.06
N ASP A 333 17.60 -17.18 7.15
CA ASP A 333 18.20 -17.62 8.42
C ASP A 333 18.95 -16.50 9.16
N LYS A 334 19.18 -15.36 8.49
CA LYS A 334 19.80 -14.15 9.06
C LYS A 334 18.77 -13.15 9.56
N LEU A 335 17.48 -13.46 9.44
CA LEU A 335 16.41 -12.66 10.04
C LEU A 335 16.41 -12.88 11.56
N PRO A 336 16.04 -11.85 12.34
CA PRO A 336 15.97 -12.00 13.79
C PRO A 336 14.92 -13.03 14.20
N ASN A 337 15.27 -13.87 15.16
CA ASN A 337 14.31 -14.71 15.87
C ASN A 337 13.47 -13.84 16.83
N GLU A 338 12.26 -14.28 17.15
CA GLU A 338 11.54 -13.66 18.27
C GLU A 338 12.10 -14.20 19.60
N GLU A 339 12.35 -13.29 20.54
CA GLU A 339 12.56 -13.61 21.95
C GLU A 339 11.24 -13.98 22.65
#